data_AF-A0A6C0P526-F1
#
_entry.id   AF-A0A6C0P526-F1
#
_cell.length_a   1.000
_cell.length_b   1.000
_cell.length_c   1.000
_cell.angle_alpha   90.00
_cell.angle_beta   90.00
_cell.angle_gamma   90.00
#
_symmetry.space_group_name_H-M   'P 1'
#
loop_
_entity.id
_entity.type
_entity.pdbx_description
1 polymer ?
#
loop_
_entity_poly.entity_id
_entity_poly.type
_entity_poly.pdbx_seq_one_letter_code
_entity_poly.pdbx_strand_id
1 'polypeptide(L)'
;MSSQPAIVYTSRICDSDTMTNKLIYQIRQNQLSPTELNKLQARCNRELNELRQELNDLLNDLRAIADRSKTEPSAADRVAAAGSTSNNQTAPRKTAA
;
A
#
# COMPACT_ATOMS: atom_id res chain seq x y z
N MET A 1 -15.89 15.68 32.77
CA MET A 1 -15.82 16.28 31.42
C MET A 1 -16.59 15.38 30.48
N SER A 2 -17.78 15.83 30.09
CA SER A 2 -18.72 15.06 29.28
C SER A 2 -18.18 14.97 27.85
N SER A 3 -17.65 13.80 27.47
CA SER A 3 -17.22 13.54 26.09
C SER A 3 -18.46 13.46 25.22
N GLN A 4 -18.85 14.57 24.59
CA GLN A 4 -19.85 14.55 23.53
C GLN A 4 -19.27 13.73 22.37
N PRO A 5 -20.01 12.74 21.82
CA PRO A 5 -19.59 12.08 20.61
C PRO A 5 -19.63 13.14 19.50
N ALA A 6 -18.45 13.61 19.09
CA ALA A 6 -18.34 14.36 17.85
C ALA A 6 -18.80 13.40 16.75
N ILE A 7 -19.98 13.65 16.19
CA ILE A 7 -20.42 12.99 14.97
C ILE A 7 -19.40 13.40 13.91
N VAL A 8 -18.41 12.55 13.69
CA VAL A 8 -17.44 12.70 12.62
C VAL A 8 -18.24 12.50 11.34
N TYR A 9 -18.72 13.60 10.76
CA TYR A 9 -19.23 13.56 9.40
C TYR A 9 -18.10 13.02 8.53
N THR A 10 -18.37 11.88 7.88
CA THR A 10 -17.37 11.22 7.05
C THR A 10 -16.85 12.22 6.02
N SER A 11 -15.52 12.38 5.94
CA SER A 11 -14.93 13.43 5.12
C SER A 11 -15.20 13.19 3.63
N ARG A 12 -15.35 11.92 3.24
CA ARG A 12 -15.57 11.46 1.87
C ARG A 12 -17.02 11.03 1.67
N ILE A 13 -17.57 11.30 0.50
CA ILE A 13 -18.93 10.91 0.13
C ILE A 13 -19.07 9.39 0.17
N CYS A 14 -18.05 8.67 -0.32
CA CYS A 14 -18.05 7.20 -0.39
C CYS A 14 -18.04 6.48 0.97
N ASP A 15 -17.69 7.17 2.05
CA ASP A 15 -17.60 6.58 3.38
C ASP A 15 -18.99 6.47 4.06
N SER A 16 -20.02 7.11 3.49
CA SER A 16 -21.37 7.10 4.02
C SER A 16 -22.39 6.68 2.96
N ASP A 17 -22.86 5.44 3.06
CA ASP A 17 -23.96 4.93 2.25
C ASP A 17 -25.21 5.79 2.39
N THR A 18 -25.49 6.30 3.60
CA THR A 18 -26.63 7.19 3.84
C THR A 18 -26.52 8.48 3.06
N MET A 19 -25.33 9.13 3.06
CA MET A 19 -25.10 10.35 2.29
C MET A 19 -25.22 10.08 0.79
N THR A 20 -24.60 9.00 0.32
CA THR A 20 -24.62 8.59 -1.09
C THR A 20 -26.05 8.34 -1.57
N ASN A 21 -26.84 7.58 -0.80
CA ASN A 21 -28.24 7.30 -1.13
C ASN A 21 -29.12 8.57 -1.16
N LYS A 22 -28.90 9.50 -0.22
CA LYS A 22 -29.60 10.80 -0.23
C LYS A 22 -29.26 11.63 -1.47
N LEU A 23 -27.99 11.70 -1.85
CA LEU A 23 -27.56 12.42 -3.04
C LEU A 23 -28.14 11.80 -4.32
N ILE A 24 -28.14 10.46 -4.44
CA ILE A 24 -28.77 9.76 -5.57
C ILE A 24 -30.25 10.10 -5.66
N TYR A 25 -30.96 10.10 -4.51
CA TYR A 25 -32.37 10.48 -4.47
C TYR A 25 -32.57 11.92 -4.94
N GLN A 26 -31.79 12.88 -4.43
CA GLN A 26 -31.88 14.29 -4.81
C GLN A 26 -31.61 14.52 -6.30
N ILE A 27 -30.63 13.81 -6.88
CA ILE A 27 -30.35 13.84 -8.33
C ILE A 27 -31.56 13.34 -9.11
N ARG A 28 -32.11 12.18 -8.75
CA ARG A 28 -33.27 11.57 -9.45
C ARG A 28 -34.52 12.44 -9.39
N GLN A 29 -34.69 13.20 -8.32
CA GLN A 29 -35.82 14.11 -8.13
C GLN A 29 -35.57 15.52 -8.71
N ASN A 30 -34.46 15.75 -9.42
CA ASN A 30 -34.03 17.07 -9.92
C ASN A 30 -34.02 18.16 -8.83
N GLN A 31 -33.65 17.80 -7.59
CA GLN A 31 -33.62 18.70 -6.44
C GLN A 31 -32.29 19.47 -6.32
N LEU A 32 -31.34 19.21 -7.22
CA LEU A 32 -30.05 19.91 -7.27
C LEU A 32 -30.04 20.85 -8.46
N SER A 33 -29.64 22.10 -8.22
CA SER A 33 -29.38 23.05 -9.29
C SER A 33 -28.18 22.59 -10.16
N PRO A 34 -28.06 23.07 -11.40
CA PRO A 34 -26.91 22.75 -12.25
C PRO A 34 -25.55 23.08 -11.59
N THR A 35 -25.49 24.17 -10.82
CA THR A 35 -24.29 24.57 -10.08
C THR A 35 -23.94 23.58 -8.97
N GLU A 36 -24.93 23.07 -8.24
CA GLU A 36 -24.72 22.05 -7.20
C GLU A 36 -24.31 20.71 -7.79
N LEU A 37 -24.89 20.31 -8.93
CA LEU A 37 -24.46 19.13 -9.68
C LEU A 37 -22.99 19.24 -10.12
N ASN A 38 -22.58 20.39 -10.65
CA ASN A 38 -21.18 20.62 -11.03
C ASN A 38 -20.23 20.52 -9.83
N LYS A 39 -20.61 21.10 -8.68
CA LYS A 39 -19.82 20.99 -7.44
C LYS A 39 -19.74 19.55 -6.96
N LEU A 40 -20.85 18.82 -6.99
CA LEU A 40 -20.90 17.42 -6.61
C LEU A 40 -20.01 16.56 -7.52
N GLN A 41 -20.09 16.77 -8.84
CA GLN A 41 -19.25 16.08 -9.82
C GLN A 41 -17.76 16.37 -9.59
N ALA A 42 -17.39 17.63 -9.36
CA ALA A 42 -16.00 18.00 -9.05
C ALA A 42 -15.50 17.32 -7.77
N ARG A 43 -16.34 17.25 -6.74
CA ARG A 43 -16.02 16.55 -5.49
C ARG A 43 -15.86 15.04 -5.71
N CYS A 44 -16.78 14.38 -6.42
CA CYS A 44 -16.66 12.97 -6.76
C CYS A 44 -15.39 12.67 -7.55
N ASN A 45 -15.04 13.49 -8.55
CA ASN A 45 -13.82 13.33 -9.33
C ASN A 45 -12.55 13.46 -8.47
N ARG A 46 -12.54 14.40 -7.52
CA ARG A 46 -11.44 14.56 -6.58
C ARG A 46 -11.29 13.31 -5.70
N GLU A 47 -12.38 12.83 -5.11
CA GLU A 47 -12.36 11.63 -4.25
C GLU A 47 -11.92 10.38 -5.03
N LEU A 48 -12.33 10.23 -6.29
CA LEU A 48 -11.86 9.13 -7.15
C LEU A 48 -10.35 9.20 -7.41
N ASN A 49 -9.80 10.40 -7.62
CA ASN A 49 -8.36 10.59 -7.81
C ASN A 49 -7.58 10.29 -6.52
N GLU A 50 -8.08 10.73 -5.37
CA GLU A 50 -7.50 10.44 -4.06
C GLU A 50 -7.48 8.93 -3.80
N LEU A 51 -8.59 8.22 -4.03
CA LEU A 51 -8.64 6.75 -3.95
C LEU A 51 -7.64 6.05 -4.84
N ARG A 52 -7.53 6.51 -6.09
CA ARG A 52 -6.60 5.93 -7.06
C ARG A 52 -5.17 6.10 -6.60
N GLN A 53 -4.84 7.25 -6.02
CA GLN A 53 -3.51 7.51 -5.46
C GLN A 53 -3.24 6.60 -4.26
N GLU A 54 -4.17 6.53 -3.29
CA GLU A 54 -4.08 5.63 -2.13
C GLU A 54 -3.85 4.16 -2.56
N LEU A 55 -4.57 3.70 -3.59
CA LEU A 55 -4.40 2.35 -4.13
C LEU A 55 -3.03 2.14 -4.79
N ASN A 56 -2.55 3.14 -5.54
CA ASN A 56 -1.23 3.06 -6.17
C ASN A 56 -0.11 2.99 -5.12
N ASP A 57 -0.23 3.78 -4.05
CA ASP A 57 0.74 3.81 -2.97
C ASP A 57 0.79 2.45 -2.25
N LEU A 58 -0.39 1.87 -1.94
CA LEU A 58 -0.47 0.53 -1.35
C LEU A 58 0.14 -0.55 -2.27
N LEU A 59 -0.09 -0.46 -3.57
CA LEU A 59 0.50 -1.39 -4.55
C LEU A 59 2.03 -1.25 -4.62
N ASN A 60 2.54 -0.03 -4.51
CA ASN A 60 3.99 0.22 -4.47
C ASN A 60 4.62 -0.35 -3.20
N ASP A 61 3.96 -0.19 -2.06
CA ASP A 61 4.41 -0.78 -0.79
C ASP A 61 4.45 -2.31 -0.87
N LEU A 62 3.42 -2.93 -1.43
CA LEU A 62 3.38 -4.39 -1.63
C LEU A 62 4.50 -4.89 -2.55
N ARG A 63 4.81 -4.15 -3.62
CA ARG A 63 5.96 -4.48 -4.51
C ARG A 63 7.28 -4.36 -3.76
N ALA A 64 7.47 -3.28 -2.99
CA ALA A 64 8.68 -3.08 -2.22
C ALA A 64 8.89 -4.19 -1.16
N ILE A 65 7.82 -4.66 -0.52
CA ILE A 65 7.86 -5.80 0.39
C ILE A 65 8.25 -7.08 -0.36
N ALA A 66 7.61 -7.36 -1.50
CA ALA A 66 7.89 -8.55 -2.29
C ALA A 66 9.34 -8.58 -2.82
N ASP A 67 9.89 -7.44 -3.21
CA ASP A 67 11.26 -7.35 -3.70
C ASP A 67 12.30 -7.47 -2.58
N ARG A 68 12.02 -6.94 -1.38
CA ARG A 68 12.84 -7.21 -0.19
C ARG A 68 12.85 -8.70 0.15
N SER A 69 11.71 -9.38 0.08
CA SER A 69 11.62 -10.83 0.32
C SER A 69 12.42 -11.69 -0.68
N LYS A 70 12.70 -11.19 -1.89
CA LYS A 70 13.55 -11.87 -2.88
C LYS A 70 15.05 -11.58 -2.68
N THR A 71 15.38 -10.46 -2.05
CA THR A 71 16.75 -9.93 -1.96
C THR A 71 17.44 -10.33 -0.65
N GLU A 72 16.70 -10.66 0.41
CA GLU A 72 17.27 -11.30 1.59
C GLU A 72 17.81 -12.70 1.20
N PRO A 73 19.14 -12.94 1.24
CA PRO A 73 19.66 -14.27 1.01
C PRO A 73 19.06 -15.16 2.09
N SER A 74 18.43 -16.25 1.66
CA SER A 74 17.92 -17.28 2.57
C SER A 74 19.03 -17.62 3.57
N ALA A 75 18.68 -17.87 4.83
CA ALA A 75 19.67 -18.30 5.83
C ALA A 75 20.50 -19.51 5.34
N ALA A 76 19.96 -20.29 4.38
CA ALA A 76 20.67 -21.34 3.65
C ALA A 76 21.88 -20.84 2.83
N ASP A 77 21.79 -19.69 2.15
CA ASP A 77 22.87 -19.14 1.32
C ASP A 77 24.01 -18.55 2.17
N ARG A 78 23.69 -18.03 3.35
CA ARG A 78 24.69 -17.51 4.30
C ARG A 78 25.57 -18.62 4.89
N VAL A 79 25.03 -19.84 5.05
CA VAL A 79 25.79 -21.01 5.54
C VAL A 79 26.69 -21.59 4.44
N ALA A 80 26.27 -21.53 3.17
CA ALA A 80 27.09 -22.00 2.05
C ALA A 80 28.34 -21.12 1.82
N ALA A 81 28.22 -19.80 1.94
CA ALA A 81 29.34 -18.88 1.75
C ALA A 81 30.41 -18.96 2.86
N ALA A 82 30.02 -19.36 4.08
CA ALA A 82 30.95 -19.51 5.21
C ALA A 82 31.72 -20.86 5.20
N GLY A 83 31.25 -21.87 4.45
CA GLY A 83 31.81 -23.22 4.45
C GLY A 83 33.02 -23.46 3.53
N SER A 84 33.38 -22.51 2.65
CA SER A 84 34.41 -22.74 1.61
C SER A 84 35.82 -22.28 1.95
N THR A 85 36.10 -21.86 3.19
CA THR A 85 37.45 -21.38 3.57
C THR A 85 38.08 -22.25 4.65
N SER A 86 38.40 -23.52 4.34
CA SER A 86 39.44 -24.22 5.11
C SER A 86 39.97 -25.45 4.36
N ASN A 87 41.30 -25.56 4.39
CA ASN A 87 42.14 -26.70 4.01
C ASN A 87 42.49 -26.88 2.53
N ASN A 88 43.51 -26.14 2.10
CA ASN A 88 44.43 -26.66 1.10
C ASN A 88 45.88 -26.20 1.39
N GLN A 89 46.54 -26.85 2.35
CA GLN A 89 47.98 -26.73 2.52
C GLN A 89 48.55 -27.88 3.36
N THR A 90 48.90 -29.00 2.72
CA THR A 90 50.18 -29.68 2.99
C THR A 90 50.51 -30.64 1.83
N ALA A 91 51.39 -30.21 0.93
CA ALA A 91 51.99 -31.07 -0.08
C ALA A 91 53.19 -31.85 0.52
N PRO A 92 53.54 -33.03 -0.03
CA PRO A 92 54.55 -33.92 0.53
C PRO A 92 55.96 -33.50 0.10
N ARG A 93 56.95 -33.58 1.01
CA ARG A 93 58.36 -33.40 0.64
C ARG A 93 59.11 -34.72 0.74
N LYS A 94 59.33 -35.34 -0.42
CA LYS A 94 60.23 -36.48 -0.63
C LYS A 94 61.70 -36.02 -0.73
N THR A 95 62.58 -36.82 -0.13
CA THR A 95 63.98 -37.19 -0.48
C THR A 95 65.08 -36.14 -0.66
N ALA A 96 66.15 -36.30 0.13
CA ALA A 96 67.58 -36.26 -0.24
C ALA A 96 68.39 -36.57 1.05
N ALA A 97 69.53 -37.25 1.10
CA ALA A 97 70.30 -38.12 0.21
C ALA A 97 71.20 -38.97 1.14
#